data_AF-A0A430VVB5-F1
#
_entry.id   AF-A0A430VVB5-F1
#
_cell.length_a   1.000
_cell.length_b   1.000
_cell.length_c   1.000
_cell.angle_alpha   90.00
_cell.angle_beta   90.00
_cell.angle_gamma   90.00
#
_symmetry.space_group_name_H-M   'P 1'
#
loop_
_entity.id
_entity.type
_entity.pdbx_description
1 polymer ?
#
loop_
_entity_poly.entity_id
_entity_poly.type
_entity_poly.pdbx_seq_one_letter_code
_entity_poly.pdbx_strand_id
1 'polypeptide(L)'
;AVGGARRALELSAKYAKERHQFGRPIGSFGLIQHKLGEMASRIYAAESAVYRTVGLIDEALQGKKGPEAVMAGIEEYAVEASIIKVLGSEVLDYVVDEGVQIHGGYGYSQEYPIERAYRDARINRIFEGTNEINRLLIPGMLLRRALKGQLPLFQAAMKLQKELLEPSFEEPEDLEAHQVAALKKLALMVAGLAAQKYGQKVEEEQEVLGAVADILIDAYAAESALLRARRLGGVAPAMARLYLLQALDRAQAWALSVLPRLVEGDEARVVYSAARRLTKHEPVDLVALRREVAGAVLEAEGYPIPR
;
A
#
# COMPACT_ATOMS: atom_id res chain seq x y z
N ALA A 1 -8.18 9.59 7.44
CA ALA A 1 -7.61 8.33 7.96
C ALA A 1 -6.21 8.48 8.57
N VAL A 2 -5.21 9.01 7.83
CA VAL A 2 -3.80 9.15 8.31
C VAL A 2 -3.69 9.82 9.69
N GLY A 3 -4.37 10.96 9.91
CA GLY A 3 -4.35 11.64 11.21
C GLY A 3 -4.89 10.79 12.36
N GLY A 4 -5.97 10.04 12.12
CA GLY A 4 -6.53 9.09 13.10
C GLY A 4 -5.55 7.95 13.42
N ALA A 5 -4.86 7.44 12.41
CA ALA A 5 -3.87 6.38 12.58
C ALA A 5 -2.65 6.87 13.37
N ARG A 6 -2.13 8.08 13.08
CA ARG A 6 -1.07 8.71 13.88
C ARG A 6 -1.47 8.88 15.35
N ARG A 7 -2.72 9.28 15.61
CA ARG A 7 -3.25 9.42 16.97
C ARG A 7 -3.39 8.07 17.69
N ALA A 8 -3.88 7.05 17.01
CA ALA A 8 -3.99 5.70 17.57
C ALA A 8 -2.61 5.11 17.91
N LEU A 9 -1.60 5.34 17.06
CA LEU A 9 -0.21 4.96 17.35
C LEU A 9 0.34 5.69 18.58
N GLU A 10 0.08 7.00 18.72
CA GLU A 10 0.49 7.79 19.88
C GLU A 10 -0.11 7.25 21.19
N LEU A 11 -1.42 6.99 21.21
CA LEU A 11 -2.10 6.39 22.36
C LEU A 11 -1.46 5.03 22.73
N SER A 12 -1.22 4.20 21.72
CA SER A 12 -0.66 2.87 21.89
C SER A 12 0.79 2.88 22.38
N ALA A 13 1.62 3.78 21.84
CA ALA A 13 3.01 3.92 22.24
C ALA A 13 3.14 4.39 23.69
N LYS A 14 2.35 5.41 24.09
CA LYS A 14 2.30 5.91 25.48
C LYS A 14 1.86 4.81 26.44
N TYR A 15 0.74 4.16 26.13
CA TYR A 15 0.23 3.06 26.95
C TYR A 15 1.24 1.91 27.06
N ALA A 16 1.95 1.59 25.97
CA ALA A 16 2.96 0.54 25.96
C ALA A 16 4.17 0.83 26.88
N LYS A 17 4.50 2.10 27.11
CA LYS A 17 5.56 2.52 28.04
C LYS A 17 5.09 2.51 29.49
N GLU A 18 3.85 2.92 29.74
CA GLU A 18 3.29 3.04 31.09
C GLU A 18 2.86 1.69 31.67
N ARG A 19 2.25 0.83 30.85
CA ARG A 19 1.70 -0.45 31.31
C ARG A 19 2.81 -1.46 31.59
N HIS A 20 2.87 -1.96 32.83
CA HIS A 20 3.81 -2.99 33.25
C HIS A 20 3.13 -4.36 33.38
N GLN A 21 3.75 -5.40 32.83
CA GLN A 21 3.41 -6.81 33.03
C GLN A 21 4.69 -7.64 33.08
N PHE A 22 4.67 -8.73 33.85
CA PHE A 22 5.85 -9.57 34.06
C PHE A 22 7.11 -8.76 34.46
N GLY A 23 6.92 -7.74 35.29
CA GLY A 23 8.00 -6.91 35.84
C GLY A 23 8.63 -5.86 34.91
N ARG A 24 8.07 -5.60 33.72
CA ARG A 24 8.61 -4.58 32.79
C ARG A 24 7.54 -3.90 31.94
N PRO A 25 7.82 -2.73 31.34
CA PRO A 25 6.92 -2.09 30.37
C PRO A 25 6.56 -3.01 29.21
N ILE A 26 5.30 -3.03 28.78
CA ILE A 26 4.89 -3.94 27.70
C ILE A 26 5.56 -3.61 26.35
N GLY A 27 5.96 -2.35 26.12
CA GLY A 27 6.74 -1.92 24.96
C GLY A 27 8.11 -2.58 24.83
N SER A 28 8.61 -3.26 25.88
CA SER A 28 9.83 -4.06 25.82
C SER A 28 9.64 -5.48 25.26
N PHE A 29 8.39 -5.95 25.12
CA PHE A 29 8.11 -7.26 24.55
C PHE A 29 8.13 -7.22 23.02
N GLY A 30 8.79 -8.19 22.40
CA GLY A 30 8.96 -8.25 20.94
C GLY A 30 7.65 -8.23 20.15
N LEU A 31 6.56 -8.79 20.68
CA LEU A 31 5.25 -8.76 20.00
C LEU A 31 4.57 -7.40 20.05
N ILE A 32 4.78 -6.61 21.10
CA ILE A 32 4.29 -5.23 21.15
C ILE A 32 5.11 -4.35 20.20
N GLN A 33 6.43 -4.55 20.17
CA GLN A 33 7.31 -3.89 19.20
C GLN A 33 6.93 -4.25 17.76
N HIS A 34 6.59 -5.51 17.48
CA HIS A 34 6.11 -5.93 16.17
C HIS A 34 4.90 -5.09 15.73
N LYS A 35 3.87 -4.96 16.59
CA LYS A 35 2.67 -4.17 16.31
C LYS A 35 3.01 -2.69 16.08
N LEU A 36 3.77 -2.07 16.98
CA LEU A 36 4.15 -0.66 16.87
C LEU A 36 4.97 -0.35 15.60
N GLY A 37 5.93 -1.22 15.27
CA GLY A 37 6.74 -1.09 14.06
C GLY A 37 5.91 -1.22 12.78
N GLU A 38 4.99 -2.20 12.74
CA GLU A 38 4.08 -2.41 11.62
C GLU A 38 3.11 -1.23 11.45
N MET A 39 2.50 -0.75 12.55
CA MET A 39 1.61 0.41 12.56
C MET A 39 2.33 1.64 11.98
N ALA A 40 3.54 1.94 12.45
CA ALA A 40 4.31 3.09 11.98
C ALA A 40 4.69 2.99 10.50
N SER A 41 5.13 1.80 10.04
CA SER A 41 5.45 1.52 8.64
C SER A 41 4.26 1.78 7.71
N ARG A 42 3.09 1.24 8.05
CA ARG A 42 1.86 1.44 7.27
C ARG A 42 1.39 2.88 7.27
N ILE A 43 1.45 3.57 8.41
CA ILE A 43 1.12 4.99 8.52
C ILE A 43 2.05 5.82 7.63
N TYR A 44 3.36 5.50 7.60
CA TYR A 44 4.32 6.19 6.77
C TYR A 44 4.05 6.01 5.27
N ALA A 45 3.74 4.80 4.83
CA ALA A 45 3.36 4.56 3.43
C ALA A 45 2.07 5.31 3.06
N ALA A 46 1.03 5.25 3.91
CA ALA A 46 -0.23 5.96 3.67
C ALA A 46 -0.07 7.48 3.68
N GLU A 47 0.66 8.05 4.64
CA GLU A 47 0.94 9.49 4.70
C GLU A 47 1.69 9.95 3.45
N SER A 48 2.70 9.20 3.03
CA SER A 48 3.50 9.54 1.85
C SER A 48 2.67 9.50 0.57
N ALA A 49 1.81 8.48 0.41
CA ALA A 49 0.92 8.36 -0.74
C ALA A 49 -0.12 9.49 -0.79
N VAL A 50 -0.79 9.77 0.35
CA VAL A 50 -1.81 10.84 0.44
C VAL A 50 -1.22 12.19 0.07
N TYR A 51 -0.10 12.59 0.68
CA TYR A 51 0.48 13.90 0.41
C TYR A 51 1.14 13.99 -0.97
N ARG A 52 1.62 12.87 -1.54
CA ARG A 52 2.01 12.83 -2.96
C ARG A 52 0.82 13.12 -3.87
N THR A 53 -0.33 12.49 -3.63
CA THR A 53 -1.54 12.74 -4.44
C THR A 53 -2.01 14.18 -4.33
N VAL A 54 -2.03 14.74 -3.11
CA VAL A 54 -2.39 16.16 -2.91
C VAL A 54 -1.42 17.07 -3.66
N GLY A 55 -0.11 16.83 -3.59
CA GLY A 55 0.88 17.61 -4.33
C GLY A 55 0.69 17.56 -5.85
N LEU A 56 0.38 16.37 -6.39
CA LEU A 56 0.07 16.22 -7.83
C LEU A 56 -1.18 17.02 -8.24
N ILE A 57 -2.22 17.01 -7.40
CA ILE A 57 -3.43 17.80 -7.64
C ILE A 57 -3.10 19.30 -7.59
N ASP A 58 -2.37 19.76 -6.58
CA ASP A 58 -1.97 21.17 -6.44
C ASP A 58 -1.17 21.66 -7.67
N GLU A 59 -0.21 20.86 -8.14
CA GLU A 59 0.57 21.12 -9.35
C GLU A 59 -0.34 21.23 -10.59
N ALA A 60 -1.28 20.30 -10.76
CA ALA A 60 -2.22 20.33 -11.88
C ALA A 60 -3.25 21.46 -11.80
N LEU A 61 -3.50 22.02 -10.61
CA LEU A 61 -4.36 23.17 -10.39
C LEU A 61 -3.62 24.51 -10.53
N GLN A 62 -2.29 24.51 -10.61
CA GLN A 62 -1.50 25.72 -10.70
C GLN A 62 -1.93 26.58 -11.90
N GLY A 63 -2.33 27.82 -11.63
CA GLY A 63 -2.79 28.76 -12.65
C GLY A 63 -4.20 28.51 -13.21
N LYS A 64 -4.88 27.42 -12.81
CA LYS A 64 -6.27 27.14 -13.18
C LYS A 64 -7.22 27.89 -12.26
N LYS A 65 -8.28 28.47 -12.83
CA LYS A 65 -9.33 29.21 -12.10
C LYS A 65 -10.71 28.78 -12.58
N GLY A 66 -11.69 28.88 -11.71
CA GLY A 66 -13.08 28.51 -12.00
C GLY A 66 -13.38 27.03 -11.70
N PRO A 67 -14.65 26.70 -11.39
CA PRO A 67 -15.04 25.39 -10.89
C PRO A 67 -14.73 24.25 -11.88
N GLU A 68 -14.92 24.47 -13.17
CA GLU A 68 -14.69 23.46 -14.21
C GLU A 68 -13.21 23.06 -14.32
N ALA A 69 -12.31 24.05 -14.36
CA ALA A 69 -10.87 23.78 -14.46
C ALA A 69 -10.33 23.12 -13.19
N VAL A 70 -10.92 23.44 -12.02
CA VAL A 70 -10.59 22.78 -10.75
C VAL A 70 -11.05 21.33 -10.74
N MET A 71 -12.30 21.06 -11.12
CA MET A 71 -12.81 19.69 -11.20
C MET A 71 -11.99 18.83 -12.15
N ALA A 72 -11.64 19.35 -13.34
CA ALA A 72 -10.81 18.63 -14.30
C ALA A 72 -9.40 18.34 -13.78
N GLY A 73 -8.80 19.26 -13.01
CA GLY A 73 -7.49 19.04 -12.38
C GLY A 73 -7.51 17.95 -11.30
N ILE A 74 -8.60 17.86 -10.54
CA ILE A 74 -8.79 16.80 -9.53
C ILE A 74 -9.11 15.45 -10.21
N GLU A 75 -9.97 15.44 -11.23
CA GLU A 75 -10.37 14.24 -11.96
C GLU A 75 -9.19 13.54 -12.67
N GLU A 76 -8.15 14.31 -13.04
CA GLU A 76 -6.90 13.75 -13.57
C GLU A 76 -6.25 12.73 -12.61
N TYR A 77 -6.45 12.87 -11.30
CA TYR A 77 -5.90 11.98 -10.27
C TYR A 77 -6.96 11.13 -9.57
N ALA A 78 -8.08 10.83 -10.27
CA ALA A 78 -9.13 9.98 -9.72
C ALA A 78 -8.64 8.57 -9.32
N VAL A 79 -7.67 8.00 -10.05
CA VAL A 79 -7.07 6.70 -9.71
C VAL A 79 -6.31 6.78 -8.39
N GLU A 80 -5.44 7.78 -8.24
CA GLU A 80 -4.68 8.03 -7.01
C GLU A 80 -5.61 8.31 -5.83
N ALA A 81 -6.69 9.07 -6.04
CA ALA A 81 -7.70 9.33 -5.02
C ALA A 81 -8.35 8.03 -4.51
N SER A 82 -8.76 7.12 -5.41
CA SER A 82 -9.28 5.80 -5.02
C SER A 82 -8.23 4.95 -4.30
N ILE A 83 -6.97 4.96 -4.75
CA ILE A 83 -5.87 4.25 -4.09
C ILE A 83 -5.71 4.71 -2.63
N ILE A 84 -5.58 6.03 -2.40
CA ILE A 84 -5.32 6.56 -1.05
C ILE A 84 -6.54 6.46 -0.13
N LYS A 85 -7.76 6.43 -0.70
CA LYS A 85 -9.00 6.16 0.04
C LYS A 85 -8.98 4.76 0.63
N VAL A 86 -8.72 3.74 -0.21
CA VAL A 86 -8.64 2.34 0.24
C VAL A 86 -7.47 2.16 1.21
N LEU A 87 -6.26 2.53 0.79
CA LEU A 87 -5.03 2.43 1.59
C LEU A 87 -5.20 3.09 2.96
N GLY A 88 -5.62 4.35 2.99
CA GLY A 88 -5.75 5.10 4.23
C GLY A 88 -6.77 4.46 5.18
N SER A 89 -7.93 4.05 4.66
CA SER A 89 -8.98 3.43 5.48
C SER A 89 -8.55 2.09 6.07
N GLU A 90 -7.84 1.25 5.32
CA GLU A 90 -7.38 -0.07 5.78
C GLU A 90 -6.14 0.02 6.69
N VAL A 91 -5.28 1.02 6.48
CA VAL A 91 -4.22 1.33 7.44
C VAL A 91 -4.81 1.80 8.77
N LEU A 92 -5.83 2.67 8.75
CA LEU A 92 -6.49 3.10 9.98
C LEU A 92 -7.14 1.91 10.71
N ASP A 93 -7.87 1.06 9.98
CA ASP A 93 -8.53 -0.15 10.49
C ASP A 93 -7.53 -1.06 11.22
N TYR A 94 -6.39 -1.35 10.59
CA TYR A 94 -5.31 -2.13 11.21
C TYR A 94 -4.75 -1.46 12.46
N VAL A 95 -4.46 -0.15 12.39
CA VAL A 95 -3.81 0.58 13.48
C VAL A 95 -4.71 0.69 14.71
N VAL A 96 -6.02 0.91 14.54
CA VAL A 96 -6.93 0.97 15.70
C VAL A 96 -7.19 -0.41 16.29
N ASP A 97 -7.26 -1.46 15.47
CA ASP A 97 -7.39 -2.85 15.93
C ASP A 97 -6.19 -3.25 16.79
N GLU A 98 -4.98 -3.01 16.29
CA GLU A 98 -3.76 -3.29 17.04
C GLU A 98 -3.60 -2.38 18.26
N GLY A 99 -4.11 -1.14 18.18
CA GLY A 99 -4.19 -0.25 19.32
C GLY A 99 -5.07 -0.82 20.43
N VAL A 100 -6.28 -1.30 20.11
CA VAL A 100 -7.14 -2.00 21.07
C VAL A 100 -6.41 -3.20 21.67
N GLN A 101 -5.75 -4.01 20.83
CA GLN A 101 -5.01 -5.18 21.27
C GLN A 101 -3.85 -4.84 22.23
N ILE A 102 -3.14 -3.74 22.01
CA ILE A 102 -2.06 -3.25 22.92
C ILE A 102 -2.64 -2.83 24.28
N HIS A 103 -3.85 -2.26 24.30
CA HIS A 103 -4.52 -1.88 25.54
C HIS A 103 -5.18 -3.06 26.27
N GLY A 104 -5.36 -4.20 25.60
CA GLY A 104 -6.02 -5.38 26.16
C GLY A 104 -7.46 -5.07 26.55
N GLY A 105 -7.90 -5.54 27.72
CA GLY A 105 -9.27 -5.27 28.20
C GLY A 105 -9.63 -3.79 28.30
N TYR A 106 -8.64 -2.91 28.54
CA TYR A 106 -8.88 -1.46 28.54
C TYR A 106 -9.19 -0.89 27.16
N GLY A 107 -8.71 -1.54 26.09
CA GLY A 107 -9.06 -1.17 24.71
C GLY A 107 -10.54 -1.40 24.37
N TYR A 108 -11.25 -2.17 25.21
CA TYR A 108 -12.70 -2.41 25.10
C TYR A 108 -13.53 -1.53 26.04
N SER A 109 -12.89 -0.70 26.87
CA SER A 109 -13.57 0.23 27.79
C SER A 109 -13.81 1.58 27.13
N GLN A 110 -15.02 2.11 27.27
CA GLN A 110 -15.37 3.46 26.78
C GLN A 110 -14.60 4.59 27.47
N GLU A 111 -13.92 4.30 28.59
CA GLU A 111 -13.02 5.25 29.25
C GLU A 111 -11.73 5.52 28.44
N TYR A 112 -11.36 4.60 27.55
CA TYR A 112 -10.13 4.70 26.76
C TYR A 112 -10.42 5.22 25.35
N PRO A 113 -9.73 6.28 24.89
CA PRO A 113 -9.98 6.86 23.57
C PRO A 113 -9.78 5.90 22.39
N ILE A 114 -8.99 4.83 22.58
CA ILE A 114 -8.74 3.83 21.54
C ILE A 114 -9.99 2.99 21.22
N GLU A 115 -10.90 2.80 22.18
CA GLU A 115 -12.18 2.11 21.99
C GLU A 115 -13.07 2.87 21.01
N ARG A 116 -13.20 4.18 21.23
CA ARG A 116 -13.96 5.05 20.32
C ARG A 116 -13.31 5.09 18.94
N ALA A 117 -11.99 5.23 18.89
CA ALA A 117 -11.26 5.24 17.61
C ALA A 117 -11.50 3.96 16.80
N TYR A 118 -11.58 2.79 17.45
CA TYR A 118 -11.90 1.52 16.82
C TYR A 118 -13.28 1.53 16.14
N ARG A 119 -14.33 1.94 16.87
CA ARG A 119 -15.68 2.02 16.31
C ARG A 119 -15.78 3.04 15.18
N ASP A 120 -15.22 4.23 15.39
CA ASP A 120 -15.28 5.33 14.42
C ASP A 120 -14.53 5.00 13.11
N ALA A 121 -13.48 4.17 13.19
CA ALA A 121 -12.71 3.78 12.00
C ALA A 121 -13.54 2.98 10.99
N ARG A 122 -14.52 2.19 11.45
CA ARG A 122 -15.19 1.16 10.62
C ARG A 122 -15.92 1.74 9.41
N ILE A 123 -16.50 2.92 9.54
CA ILE A 123 -17.30 3.55 8.48
C ILE A 123 -16.45 4.04 7.29
N ASN A 124 -15.15 4.27 7.49
CA ASN A 124 -14.25 4.80 6.44
C ASN A 124 -14.07 3.82 5.26
N ARG A 125 -14.28 2.53 5.48
CA ARG A 125 -14.23 1.50 4.44
C ARG A 125 -15.52 1.45 3.60
N ILE A 126 -16.54 2.24 3.97
CA ILE A 126 -17.90 2.18 3.40
C ILE A 126 -18.26 3.50 2.71
N PHE A 127 -18.08 4.65 3.36
CA PHE A 127 -18.37 5.96 2.77
C PHE A 127 -17.31 6.39 1.73
N GLU A 128 -17.66 7.37 0.90
CA GLU A 128 -16.89 7.78 -0.30
C GLU A 128 -16.70 6.64 -1.32
N GLY A 129 -17.77 5.85 -1.49
CA GLY A 129 -17.77 4.57 -2.19
C GLY A 129 -17.13 3.47 -1.33
N THR A 130 -17.67 2.24 -1.35
CA THR A 130 -17.04 1.16 -0.58
C THR A 130 -15.64 0.87 -1.10
N ASN A 131 -14.81 0.21 -0.30
CA ASN A 131 -13.46 -0.15 -0.75
C ASN A 131 -13.50 -1.11 -1.95
N GLU A 132 -14.53 -1.94 -2.08
CA GLU A 132 -14.73 -2.83 -3.24
C GLU A 132 -15.01 -2.01 -4.50
N ILE A 133 -15.88 -0.99 -4.42
CA ILE A 133 -16.13 -0.10 -5.55
C ILE A 133 -14.86 0.67 -5.94
N ASN A 134 -14.13 1.21 -4.97
CA ASN A 134 -12.86 1.90 -5.26
C ASN A 134 -11.83 0.95 -5.88
N ARG A 135 -11.74 -0.31 -5.44
CA ARG A 135 -10.89 -1.34 -6.07
C ARG A 135 -11.27 -1.61 -7.51
N LEU A 136 -12.55 -1.68 -7.85
CA LEU A 136 -12.98 -1.88 -9.23
C LEU A 136 -12.72 -0.65 -10.12
N LEU A 137 -12.81 0.56 -9.55
CA LEU A 137 -12.58 1.81 -10.28
C LEU A 137 -11.11 1.98 -10.68
N ILE A 138 -10.14 1.57 -9.85
CA ILE A 138 -8.70 1.74 -10.11
C ILE A 138 -8.28 1.16 -11.48
N PRO A 139 -8.40 -0.17 -11.73
CA PRO A 139 -8.05 -0.75 -13.03
C PRO A 139 -9.02 -0.33 -14.14
N GLY A 140 -10.31 -0.13 -13.83
CA GLY A 140 -11.31 0.30 -14.81
C GLY A 140 -11.02 1.67 -15.42
N MET A 141 -10.60 2.63 -14.60
CA MET A 141 -10.21 3.97 -15.07
C MET A 141 -8.92 3.93 -15.89
N LEU A 142 -7.93 3.12 -15.49
CA LEU A 142 -6.69 2.92 -16.26
C LEU A 142 -6.97 2.31 -17.64
N LEU A 143 -7.81 1.28 -17.72
CA LEU A 143 -8.23 0.66 -18.98
C LEU A 143 -8.98 1.67 -19.87
N ARG A 144 -9.90 2.46 -19.30
CA ARG A 144 -10.64 3.49 -20.03
C ARG A 144 -9.71 4.57 -20.61
N ARG A 145 -8.70 5.02 -19.85
CA ARG A 145 -7.68 5.97 -20.33
C ARG A 145 -6.84 5.36 -21.44
N ALA A 146 -6.49 4.08 -21.35
CA ALA A 146 -5.76 3.38 -22.40
C ALA A 146 -6.57 3.25 -23.71
N LEU A 147 -7.86 2.91 -23.62
CA LEU A 147 -8.76 2.84 -24.78
C LEU A 147 -8.96 4.22 -25.46
N LYS A 148 -8.92 5.30 -24.69
CA LYS A 148 -8.94 6.68 -25.20
C LYS A 148 -7.59 7.18 -25.73
N GLY A 149 -6.54 6.35 -25.68
CA GLY A 149 -5.19 6.74 -26.12
C GLY A 149 -4.48 7.72 -25.17
N GLN A 150 -5.01 7.95 -23.97
CA GLN A 150 -4.43 8.85 -22.98
C GLN A 150 -3.26 8.21 -22.22
N LEU A 151 -3.23 6.87 -22.15
CA LEU A 151 -2.15 6.10 -21.53
C LEU A 151 -1.69 4.97 -22.46
N PRO A 152 -0.37 4.78 -22.70
CA PRO A 152 0.14 3.75 -23.62
C PRO A 152 0.19 2.35 -22.98
N LEU A 153 -0.85 1.94 -22.24
CA LEU A 153 -0.83 0.67 -21.48
C LEU A 153 -0.73 -0.57 -22.39
N PHE A 154 -1.38 -0.58 -23.56
CA PHE A 154 -1.27 -1.69 -24.51
C PHE A 154 0.16 -1.87 -25.03
N GLN A 155 0.83 -0.76 -25.36
CA GLN A 155 2.22 -0.80 -25.81
C GLN A 155 3.15 -1.27 -24.68
N ALA A 156 2.91 -0.79 -23.46
CA ALA A 156 3.66 -1.22 -22.28
C ALA A 156 3.47 -2.72 -22.00
N ALA A 157 2.26 -3.25 -22.14
CA ALA A 157 1.96 -4.67 -21.94
C ALA A 157 2.66 -5.56 -22.99
N MET A 158 2.64 -5.15 -24.27
CA MET A 158 3.37 -5.86 -25.33
C MET A 158 4.89 -5.84 -25.10
N LYS A 159 5.44 -4.68 -24.70
CA LYS A 159 6.87 -4.56 -24.35
C LYS A 159 7.24 -5.49 -23.19
N LEU A 160 6.39 -5.54 -22.16
CA LEU A 160 6.59 -6.40 -21.01
C LEU A 160 6.55 -7.89 -21.39
N GLN A 161 5.63 -8.32 -22.24
CA GLN A 161 5.59 -9.73 -22.70
C GLN A 161 6.92 -10.16 -23.32
N LYS A 162 7.50 -9.30 -24.17
CA LYS A 162 8.82 -9.55 -24.76
C LYS A 162 9.92 -9.60 -23.69
N GLU A 163 9.94 -8.61 -22.80
CA GLU A 163 10.91 -8.54 -21.69
C GLU A 163 10.87 -9.79 -20.80
N LEU A 164 9.67 -10.35 -20.57
CA LEU A 164 9.53 -11.52 -19.70
C LEU A 164 10.13 -12.80 -20.28
N LEU A 165 10.22 -12.91 -21.60
CA LEU A 165 10.82 -14.04 -22.31
C LEU A 165 12.34 -13.96 -22.36
N GLU A 166 12.91 -12.77 -22.19
CA GLU A 166 14.35 -12.54 -22.21
C GLU A 166 14.94 -12.70 -20.80
N PRO A 167 16.05 -13.45 -20.63
CA PRO A 167 16.77 -13.46 -19.37
C PRO A 167 17.47 -12.12 -19.17
N SER A 168 17.25 -11.48 -18.02
CA SER A 168 18.01 -10.29 -17.60
C SER A 168 19.06 -10.71 -16.56
N PHE A 169 20.29 -10.26 -16.78
CA PHE A 169 21.44 -10.50 -15.90
C PHE A 169 21.97 -9.20 -15.28
N GLU A 170 21.28 -8.08 -15.51
CA GLU A 170 21.70 -6.79 -14.98
C GLU A 170 21.31 -6.67 -13.51
N GLU A 171 22.29 -6.41 -12.66
CA GLU A 171 22.03 -6.06 -11.26
C GLU A 171 21.56 -4.61 -11.19
N PRO A 172 20.38 -4.33 -10.61
CA PRO A 172 19.88 -2.97 -10.52
C PRO A 172 20.74 -2.14 -9.56
N GLU A 173 21.14 -0.94 -9.99
CA GLU A 173 21.84 0.04 -9.12
C GLU A 173 21.02 0.40 -7.88
N ASP A 174 19.69 0.43 -8.03
CA ASP A 174 18.73 0.74 -6.98
C ASP A 174 17.70 -0.39 -6.87
N LEU A 175 17.99 -1.34 -5.97
CA LEU A 175 17.18 -2.54 -5.79
C LEU A 175 15.74 -2.22 -5.37
N GLU A 176 15.53 -1.23 -4.51
CA GLU A 176 14.19 -0.89 -4.01
C GLU A 176 13.35 -0.23 -5.12
N ALA A 177 13.94 0.66 -5.93
CA ALA A 177 13.26 1.22 -7.09
C ALA A 177 12.94 0.15 -8.14
N HIS A 178 13.87 -0.79 -8.35
CA HIS A 178 13.65 -1.93 -9.24
C HIS A 178 12.46 -2.79 -8.78
N GLN A 179 12.37 -3.08 -7.48
CA GLN A 179 11.27 -3.86 -6.89
C GLN A 179 9.92 -3.15 -7.03
N VAL A 180 9.87 -1.82 -6.85
CA VAL A 180 8.65 -1.02 -7.13
C VAL A 180 8.27 -1.10 -8.61
N ALA A 181 9.24 -0.98 -9.52
CA ALA A 181 8.98 -1.13 -10.94
C ALA A 181 8.47 -2.54 -11.26
N ALA A 182 8.95 -3.56 -10.56
CA ALA A 182 8.50 -4.93 -10.71
C ALA A 182 7.05 -5.14 -10.24
N LEU A 183 6.60 -4.49 -9.16
CA LEU A 183 5.18 -4.45 -8.77
C LEU A 183 4.29 -3.85 -9.87
N LYS A 184 4.73 -2.75 -10.50
CA LYS A 184 4.01 -2.13 -11.63
C LYS A 184 3.94 -3.06 -12.84
N LYS A 185 5.05 -3.75 -13.14
CA LYS A 185 5.09 -4.78 -14.19
C LYS A 185 4.16 -5.95 -13.87
N LEU A 186 4.09 -6.40 -12.62
CA LEU A 186 3.19 -7.47 -12.20
C LEU A 186 1.72 -7.07 -12.39
N ALA A 187 1.33 -5.89 -11.94
CA ALA A 187 -0.03 -5.36 -12.17
C ALA A 187 -0.35 -5.28 -13.68
N LEU A 188 0.57 -4.75 -14.48
CA LEU A 188 0.41 -4.65 -15.94
C LEU A 188 0.30 -6.02 -16.62
N MET A 189 1.09 -7.01 -16.17
CA MET A 189 1.03 -8.37 -16.69
C MET A 189 -0.33 -9.01 -16.40
N VAL A 190 -0.79 -8.97 -15.14
CA VAL A 190 -2.06 -9.56 -14.73
C VAL A 190 -3.23 -8.86 -15.44
N ALA A 191 -3.24 -7.53 -15.46
CA ALA A 191 -4.27 -6.75 -16.15
C ALA A 191 -4.28 -6.99 -17.68
N GLY A 192 -3.09 -7.09 -18.29
CA GLY A 192 -2.95 -7.37 -19.72
C GLY A 192 -3.48 -8.74 -20.10
N LEU A 193 -3.16 -9.78 -19.32
CA LEU A 193 -3.69 -11.14 -19.51
C LEU A 193 -5.22 -11.18 -19.35
N ALA A 194 -5.75 -10.47 -18.34
CA ALA A 194 -7.18 -10.38 -18.11
C ALA A 194 -7.90 -9.69 -19.30
N ALA A 195 -7.37 -8.57 -19.77
CA ALA A 195 -7.91 -7.85 -20.92
C ALA A 195 -7.83 -8.69 -22.21
N GLN A 196 -6.73 -9.43 -22.41
CA GLN A 196 -6.56 -10.32 -23.57
C GLN A 196 -7.57 -11.48 -23.56
N LYS A 197 -7.86 -12.07 -22.40
CA LYS A 197 -8.79 -13.20 -22.28
C LYS A 197 -10.26 -12.79 -22.33
N TYR A 198 -10.63 -11.73 -21.59
CA TYR A 198 -12.04 -11.37 -21.39
C TYR A 198 -12.50 -10.18 -22.24
N GLY A 199 -11.59 -9.40 -22.81
CA GLY A 199 -11.92 -8.22 -23.60
C GLY A 199 -12.81 -7.25 -22.81
N GLN A 200 -13.95 -6.86 -23.39
CA GLN A 200 -14.92 -5.99 -22.72
C GLN A 200 -15.58 -6.61 -21.49
N LYS A 201 -15.58 -7.94 -21.36
CA LYS A 201 -16.17 -8.64 -20.20
C LYS A 201 -15.25 -8.68 -18.98
N VAL A 202 -14.07 -8.05 -19.05
CA VAL A 202 -13.13 -8.01 -17.93
C VAL A 202 -13.73 -7.37 -16.67
N GLU A 203 -14.72 -6.49 -16.83
CA GLU A 203 -15.45 -5.87 -15.70
C GLU A 203 -16.25 -6.88 -14.86
N GLU A 204 -16.57 -8.06 -15.41
CA GLU A 204 -17.26 -9.14 -14.68
C GLU A 204 -16.30 -9.95 -13.79
N GLU A 205 -14.99 -9.90 -14.06
CA GLU A 205 -13.95 -10.64 -13.32
C GLU A 205 -13.42 -9.82 -12.13
N GLN A 206 -14.33 -9.54 -11.19
CA GLN A 206 -14.07 -8.62 -10.07
C GLN A 206 -12.91 -9.05 -9.17
N GLU A 207 -12.72 -10.35 -8.94
CA GLU A 207 -11.61 -10.88 -8.13
C GLU A 207 -10.26 -10.62 -8.79
N VAL A 208 -10.20 -10.71 -10.12
CA VAL A 208 -8.99 -10.38 -10.90
C VAL A 208 -8.72 -8.89 -10.81
N LEU A 209 -9.74 -8.05 -11.00
CA LEU A 209 -9.62 -6.60 -10.90
C LEU A 209 -9.23 -6.16 -9.48
N GLY A 210 -9.76 -6.81 -8.45
CA GLY A 210 -9.39 -6.60 -7.06
C GLY A 210 -7.91 -6.88 -6.82
N ALA A 211 -7.41 -8.03 -7.28
CA ALA A 211 -5.99 -8.37 -7.18
C ALA A 211 -5.09 -7.34 -7.91
N VAL A 212 -5.48 -6.90 -9.12
CA VAL A 212 -4.76 -5.85 -9.84
C VAL A 212 -4.76 -4.54 -9.05
N ALA A 213 -5.91 -4.14 -8.49
CA ALA A 213 -6.04 -2.93 -7.70
C ALA A 213 -5.16 -2.97 -6.44
N ASP A 214 -5.16 -4.09 -5.71
CA ASP A 214 -4.34 -4.26 -4.51
C ASP A 214 -2.83 -4.19 -4.83
N ILE A 215 -2.38 -4.80 -5.93
CA ILE A 215 -0.98 -4.66 -6.40
C ILE A 215 -0.66 -3.19 -6.74
N LEU A 216 -1.58 -2.47 -7.40
CA LEU A 216 -1.40 -1.05 -7.74
C LEU A 216 -1.36 -0.14 -6.51
N ILE A 217 -2.20 -0.42 -5.51
CA ILE A 217 -2.20 0.28 -4.22
C ILE A 217 -0.84 0.12 -3.55
N ASP A 218 -0.35 -1.12 -3.46
CA ASP A 218 0.95 -1.42 -2.85
C ASP A 218 2.12 -0.80 -3.64
N ALA A 219 2.07 -0.82 -4.98
CA ALA A 219 3.07 -0.17 -5.81
C ALA A 219 3.12 1.36 -5.58
N TYR A 220 1.96 2.02 -5.52
CA TYR A 220 1.89 3.47 -5.30
C TYR A 220 2.32 3.84 -3.89
N ALA A 221 1.91 3.07 -2.88
CA ALA A 221 2.29 3.28 -1.48
C ALA A 221 3.79 3.09 -1.26
N ALA A 222 4.37 2.00 -1.76
CA ALA A 222 5.79 1.70 -1.64
C ALA A 222 6.66 2.73 -2.37
N GLU A 223 6.28 3.11 -3.60
CA GLU A 223 7.00 4.16 -4.34
C GLU A 223 7.00 5.48 -3.58
N SER A 224 5.83 5.91 -3.10
CA SER A 224 5.68 7.17 -2.38
C SER A 224 6.50 7.17 -1.08
N ALA A 225 6.50 6.05 -0.36
CA ALA A 225 7.29 5.86 0.86
C ALA A 225 8.80 5.96 0.58
N LEU A 226 9.30 5.29 -0.46
CA LEU A 226 10.72 5.27 -0.82
C LEU A 226 11.21 6.64 -1.32
N LEU A 227 10.46 7.28 -2.21
CA LEU A 227 10.78 8.62 -2.72
C LEU A 227 10.87 9.64 -1.57
N ARG A 228 9.94 9.57 -0.61
CA ARG A 228 9.99 10.40 0.59
C ARG A 228 11.16 10.01 1.51
N ALA A 229 11.46 8.73 1.65
CA ALA A 229 12.51 8.24 2.55
C ALA A 229 13.89 8.72 2.12
N ARG A 230 14.16 8.74 0.81
CA ARG A 230 15.40 9.27 0.21
C ARG A 230 15.65 10.74 0.54
N ARG A 231 14.57 11.51 0.74
CA ARG A 231 14.64 12.93 1.09
C ARG A 231 14.78 13.17 2.59
N LEU A 232 14.22 12.29 3.42
CA LEU A 232 14.15 12.47 4.88
C LEU A 232 15.32 11.82 5.63
N GLY A 233 15.73 10.60 5.27
CA GLY A 233 16.67 9.80 6.07
C GLY A 233 16.10 9.38 7.43
N GLY A 234 16.98 9.14 8.41
CA GLY A 234 16.59 8.69 9.76
C GLY A 234 15.89 7.32 9.73
N VAL A 235 14.75 7.18 10.41
CA VAL A 235 13.96 5.93 10.45
C VAL A 235 13.06 5.75 9.22
N ALA A 236 12.94 6.75 8.35
CA ALA A 236 12.07 6.69 7.18
C ALA A 236 12.44 5.56 6.17
N PRO A 237 13.73 5.32 5.85
CA PRO A 237 14.13 4.18 5.02
C PRO A 237 13.72 2.83 5.64
N ALA A 238 13.83 2.66 6.95
CA ALA A 238 13.43 1.42 7.62
C ALA A 238 11.92 1.14 7.49
N MET A 239 11.09 2.17 7.66
CA MET A 239 9.64 2.07 7.45
C MET A 239 9.29 1.79 5.97
N ALA A 240 9.93 2.49 5.03
CA ALA A 240 9.69 2.29 3.60
C ALA A 240 10.06 0.88 3.14
N ARG A 241 11.24 0.41 3.55
CA ARG A 241 11.75 -0.93 3.22
C ARG A 241 10.89 -2.03 3.83
N LEU A 242 10.46 -1.86 5.09
CA LEU A 242 9.55 -2.81 5.73
C LEU A 242 8.24 -2.94 4.94
N TYR A 243 7.63 -1.81 4.57
CA TYR A 243 6.42 -1.81 3.76
C TYR A 243 6.61 -2.49 2.39
N LEU A 244 7.70 -2.14 1.67
CA LEU A 244 8.00 -2.68 0.34
C LEU A 244 8.13 -4.21 0.34
N LEU A 245 8.90 -4.76 1.29
CA LEU A 245 9.14 -6.21 1.33
C LEU A 245 7.83 -6.98 1.55
N GLN A 246 6.98 -6.51 2.48
CA GLN A 246 5.68 -7.12 2.70
C GLN A 246 4.70 -6.90 1.53
N ALA A 247 4.83 -5.78 0.80
CA ALA A 247 4.06 -5.52 -0.40
C ALA A 247 4.41 -6.50 -1.53
N LEU A 248 5.69 -6.85 -1.70
CA LEU A 248 6.13 -7.87 -2.65
C LEU A 248 5.53 -9.25 -2.32
N ASP A 249 5.53 -9.64 -1.04
CA ASP A 249 4.91 -10.89 -0.57
C ASP A 249 3.41 -10.95 -0.89
N ARG A 250 2.66 -9.89 -0.55
CA ARG A 250 1.22 -9.80 -0.84
C ARG A 250 0.94 -9.79 -2.34
N ALA A 251 1.70 -9.03 -3.11
CA ALA A 251 1.55 -8.95 -4.55
C ALA A 251 1.77 -10.30 -5.23
N GLN A 252 2.75 -11.09 -4.77
CA GLN A 252 2.94 -12.45 -5.25
C GLN A 252 1.72 -13.32 -4.96
N ALA A 253 1.20 -13.25 -3.72
CA ALA A 253 0.04 -14.05 -3.33
C ALA A 253 -1.20 -13.70 -4.16
N TRP A 254 -1.52 -12.40 -4.33
CA TRP A 254 -2.65 -11.94 -5.13
C TRP A 254 -2.51 -12.33 -6.61
N ALA A 255 -1.32 -12.15 -7.19
CA ALA A 255 -1.09 -12.56 -8.58
C ALA A 255 -1.27 -14.08 -8.73
N LEU A 256 -0.64 -14.89 -7.88
CA LEU A 256 -0.73 -16.35 -7.97
C LEU A 256 -2.14 -16.89 -7.68
N SER A 257 -2.99 -16.16 -6.93
CA SER A 257 -4.38 -16.55 -6.72
C SER A 257 -5.28 -16.34 -7.93
N VAL A 258 -4.94 -15.38 -8.81
CA VAL A 258 -5.80 -15.03 -9.97
C VAL A 258 -5.23 -15.49 -11.32
N LEU A 259 -3.92 -15.69 -11.44
CA LEU A 259 -3.30 -16.17 -12.68
C LEU A 259 -3.88 -17.51 -13.20
N PRO A 260 -4.27 -18.50 -12.37
CA PRO A 260 -4.95 -19.71 -12.85
C PRO A 260 -6.29 -19.44 -13.54
N ARG A 261 -6.94 -18.31 -13.25
CA ARG A 261 -8.15 -17.87 -13.93
C ARG A 261 -7.85 -17.31 -15.32
N LEU A 262 -6.61 -16.88 -15.57
CA LEU A 262 -6.22 -16.16 -16.78
C LEU A 262 -5.50 -17.05 -17.81
N VAL A 263 -4.69 -18.00 -17.36
CA VAL A 263 -3.84 -18.82 -18.23
C VAL A 263 -3.86 -20.28 -17.81
N GLU A 264 -3.75 -21.19 -18.79
CA GLU A 264 -3.81 -22.65 -18.60
C GLU A 264 -2.68 -23.34 -19.36
N GLY A 265 -2.46 -24.63 -19.11
CA GLY A 265 -1.47 -25.43 -19.83
C GLY A 265 -0.01 -25.00 -19.61
N ASP A 266 0.82 -25.18 -20.63
CA ASP A 266 2.26 -24.88 -20.56
C ASP A 266 2.55 -23.38 -20.45
N GLU A 267 1.71 -22.52 -21.04
CA GLU A 267 1.81 -21.07 -20.93
C GLU A 267 1.67 -20.59 -19.48
N ALA A 268 0.81 -21.24 -18.69
CA ALA A 268 0.62 -20.90 -17.29
C ALA A 268 1.92 -21.04 -16.47
N ARG A 269 2.74 -22.05 -16.76
CA ARG A 269 4.03 -22.27 -16.06
C ARG A 269 4.99 -21.12 -16.26
N VAL A 270 5.06 -20.59 -17.49
CA VAL A 270 5.91 -19.44 -17.84
C VAL A 270 5.43 -18.20 -17.09
N VAL A 271 4.12 -17.95 -17.07
CA VAL A 271 3.53 -16.80 -16.39
C VAL A 271 3.69 -16.88 -14.86
N TYR A 272 3.54 -18.05 -14.24
CA TYR A 272 3.80 -18.22 -12.81
C TYR A 272 5.26 -17.98 -12.45
N SER A 273 6.19 -18.45 -13.28
CA SER A 273 7.62 -18.20 -13.11
C SER A 273 7.94 -16.71 -13.21
N ALA A 274 7.35 -16.03 -14.21
CA ALA A 274 7.47 -14.59 -14.38
C ALA A 274 6.95 -13.81 -13.16
N ALA A 275 5.77 -14.18 -12.62
CA ALA A 275 5.21 -13.55 -11.42
C ALA A 275 6.16 -13.68 -10.22
N ARG A 276 6.67 -14.89 -9.96
CA ARG A 276 7.65 -15.14 -8.88
C ARG A 276 8.95 -14.38 -9.07
N ARG A 277 9.41 -14.24 -10.31
CA ARG A 277 10.62 -13.46 -10.64
C ARG A 277 10.43 -11.98 -10.35
N LEU A 278 9.28 -11.40 -10.73
CA LEU A 278 8.97 -9.99 -10.50
C LEU A 278 8.83 -9.65 -9.01
N THR A 279 8.43 -10.60 -8.17
CA THR A 279 8.29 -10.39 -6.72
C THR A 279 9.47 -10.93 -5.91
N LYS A 280 10.51 -11.45 -6.56
CA LYS A 280 11.68 -11.97 -5.88
C LYS A 280 12.40 -10.85 -5.13
N HIS A 281 12.71 -11.10 -3.88
CA HIS A 281 13.61 -10.26 -3.09
C HIS A 281 14.51 -11.13 -2.22
N GLU A 282 15.65 -10.58 -1.83
CA GLU A 282 16.54 -11.23 -0.89
C GLU A 282 15.87 -11.36 0.50
N PRO A 283 16.15 -12.43 1.25
CA PRO A 283 15.71 -12.55 2.63
C PRO A 283 16.27 -11.40 3.48
N VAL A 284 15.39 -10.65 4.13
CA VAL A 284 15.75 -9.56 5.05
C VAL A 284 15.19 -9.88 6.43
N ASP A 285 15.95 -9.58 7.48
CA ASP A 285 15.48 -9.71 8.86
C ASP A 285 14.42 -8.64 9.19
N LEU A 286 13.16 -8.96 8.87
CA LEU A 286 12.02 -8.11 9.18
C LEU A 286 11.73 -8.01 10.69
N VAL A 287 12.33 -8.88 11.52
CA VAL A 287 12.19 -8.77 12.98
C VAL A 287 13.08 -7.63 13.49
N ALA A 288 14.34 -7.60 13.06
CA ALA A 288 15.26 -6.51 13.39
C ALA A 288 14.71 -5.16 12.89
N LEU A 289 14.26 -5.11 11.63
CA LEU A 289 13.72 -3.88 11.04
C LEU A 289 12.48 -3.35 11.78
N ARG A 290 11.55 -4.24 12.17
CA ARG A 290 10.38 -3.84 12.98
C ARG A 290 10.78 -3.33 14.36
N ARG A 291 11.78 -3.95 15.00
CA ARG A 291 12.27 -3.51 16.32
C ARG A 291 12.96 -2.15 16.25
N GLU A 292 13.72 -1.88 15.19
CA GLU A 292 14.30 -0.55 14.93
C GLU A 292 13.20 0.52 14.85
N VAL A 293 12.19 0.29 13.99
CA VAL A 293 11.07 1.23 13.85
C VAL A 293 10.30 1.38 15.16
N ALA A 294 10.04 0.28 15.88
CA ALA A 294 9.36 0.32 17.17
C ALA A 294 10.14 1.07 18.26
N GLY A 295 11.48 0.96 18.24
CA GLY A 295 12.35 1.74 19.12
C GLY A 295 12.13 3.24 18.93
N ALA A 296 12.14 3.70 17.68
CA ALA A 296 11.87 5.09 17.34
C ALA A 296 10.44 5.53 17.75
N VAL A 297 9.45 4.64 17.58
CA VAL A 297 8.06 4.90 18.02
C VAL A 297 7.97 5.10 19.54
N LEU A 298 8.63 4.24 20.32
CA LEU A 298 8.62 4.31 21.78
C LEU A 298 9.41 5.51 22.30
N GLU A 299 10.49 5.88 21.63
CA GLU A 299 11.25 7.10 21.94
C GLU A 299 10.40 8.35 21.69
N ALA A 300 9.73 8.43 20.53
CA ALA A 300 8.86 9.55 20.17
C ALA A 300 7.49 9.53 20.86
N GLU A 301 7.16 8.47 21.60
CA GLU A 301 5.83 8.22 22.18
C GLU A 301 4.68 8.30 21.16
N GLY A 302 4.94 7.85 19.93
CA GLY A 302 3.99 7.90 18.83
C GLY A 302 4.66 7.82 17.47
N TYR A 303 4.11 8.55 16.51
CA TYR A 303 4.62 8.51 15.14
C TYR A 303 6.02 9.15 15.04
N PRO A 304 7.05 8.43 14.55
CA PRO A 304 8.44 8.82 14.76
C PRO A 304 8.99 9.82 13.73
N ILE A 305 8.19 10.26 12.77
CA ILE A 305 8.57 11.34 11.85
C ILE A 305 8.19 12.69 12.50
N PRO A 306 9.15 13.61 12.71
CA PRO A 306 8.89 14.95 13.24
C PRO A 306 7.85 15.71 12.41
N ARG A 307 7.17 16.67 13.04
CA ARG A 307 6.28 17.61 12.35
C ARG A 307 7.04 18.64 11.55
#